data_AF-A0A2G9S8S0-F1
#
_entry.id   AF-A0A2G9S8S0-F1
#
_cell.length_a   1.000
_cell.length_b   1.000
_cell.length_c   1.000
_cell.angle_alpha   90.00
_cell.angle_beta   90.00
_cell.angle_gamma   90.00
#
_symmetry.space_group_name_H-M   'P 1'
#
loop_
_entity.id
_entity.type
_entity.pdbx_description
1 polymer ?
#
loop_
_entity_poly.entity_id
_entity_poly.type
_entity_poly.pdbx_seq_one_letter_code
_entity_poly.pdbx_strand_id
1 'polypeptide(L)'
;SLVELEKEVHNIKNGLRAVEAELDYQKRHYREAGDRFVPVMGDFITVASFSFSELEDLLSEARDKFSKAMKHFGEVDGRMQPDEFFGIFDTFLQSFSEAKQDLENMRKKKEEEERRARMEAMLKEQREKERRLKKSQAGSTSEEGGEFDDLVSALRSGEVFDKDLSKLKRNRKRSGNQILDTSRERAVTKLNY
;
A
#
# COMPACT_ATOMS: atom_id res chain seq x y z
N SER A 1 -20.88 10.14 15.04
CA SER A 1 -20.77 9.33 16.29
C SER A 1 -22.09 8.63 16.58
N LEU A 2 -22.15 7.67 17.51
CA LEU A 2 -23.42 7.01 17.88
C LEU A 2 -24.49 8.03 18.31
N VAL A 3 -24.11 9.03 19.12
CA VAL A 3 -25.01 10.10 19.59
C VAL A 3 -25.65 10.87 18.43
N GLU A 4 -24.87 11.17 17.38
CA GLU A 4 -25.37 11.87 16.20
C GLU A 4 -26.33 10.99 15.40
N LEU A 5 -26.00 9.71 15.21
CA LEU A 5 -26.89 8.73 14.58
C LEU A 5 -28.23 8.62 15.33
N GLU A 6 -28.21 8.55 16.66
CA GLU A 6 -29.42 8.48 17.48
C GLU A 6 -30.29 9.74 17.32
N LYS A 7 -29.65 10.91 17.26
CA LYS A 7 -30.34 12.18 17.02
C LYS A 7 -31.00 12.20 15.64
N GLU A 8 -30.32 11.73 14.60
CA GLU A 8 -30.85 11.66 13.25
C GLU A 8 -32.05 10.71 13.15
N VAL A 9 -31.94 9.51 13.73
CA VAL A 9 -33.05 8.55 13.78
C VAL A 9 -34.25 9.12 14.54
N HIS A 10 -34.00 9.84 15.65
CA HIS A 10 -35.06 10.53 16.39
C HIS A 10 -35.73 11.64 15.58
N ASN A 11 -34.96 12.41 14.80
CA ASN A 11 -35.51 13.44 13.93
C ASN A 11 -36.40 12.84 12.83
N ILE A 12 -35.98 11.72 12.22
CA ILE A 12 -36.79 11.02 11.21
C ILE A 12 -38.10 10.53 11.83
N LYS A 13 -38.04 9.94 13.05
CA LYS A 13 -39.23 9.50 13.79
C LYS A 13 -40.23 10.63 14.00
N ASN A 14 -39.76 11.79 14.44
CA ASN A 14 -40.61 12.94 14.69
C ASN A 14 -41.18 13.51 13.39
N GLY A 15 -40.38 13.54 12.31
CA GLY A 15 -40.81 13.94 10.99
C GLY A 15 -41.93 13.04 10.45
N LEU A 16 -41.78 11.72 10.55
CA LEU A 16 -42.81 10.77 10.13
C LEU A 16 -44.11 10.95 10.92
N ARG A 17 -44.03 11.12 12.24
CA ARG A 17 -45.22 11.41 13.07
C ARG A 17 -45.92 12.70 12.67
N ALA A 18 -45.17 13.74 12.35
CA ALA A 18 -45.74 15.01 11.89
C ALA A 18 -46.47 14.83 10.55
N VAL A 19 -45.88 14.07 9.61
CA VAL A 19 -46.51 13.75 8.33
C VAL A 19 -47.75 12.87 8.50
N GLU A 20 -47.73 11.88 9.39
CA GLU A 20 -48.90 11.05 9.70
C GLU A 20 -50.05 11.89 10.27
N ALA A 21 -49.74 12.80 11.21
CA ALA A 21 -50.73 13.71 11.78
C ALA A 21 -51.35 14.63 10.72
N GLU A 22 -50.52 15.20 9.84
CA GLU A 22 -50.99 16.05 8.73
C GLU A 22 -51.81 15.25 7.71
N LEU A 23 -51.39 14.03 7.38
CA LEU A 23 -52.14 13.14 6.50
C LEU A 23 -53.54 12.83 7.07
N ASP A 24 -53.64 12.57 8.36
CA ASP A 24 -54.92 12.31 9.02
C ASP A 24 -55.80 13.56 9.12
N TYR A 25 -55.19 14.74 9.28
CA TYR A 25 -55.90 16.02 9.18
C TYR A 25 -56.51 16.19 7.77
N GLN A 26 -55.69 16.08 6.72
CA GLN A 26 -56.12 16.26 5.32
C GLN A 26 -57.10 15.18 4.84
N LYS A 27 -57.06 13.98 5.44
CA LYS A 27 -58.08 12.94 5.17
C LYS A 27 -59.49 13.35 5.60
N ARG A 28 -59.61 14.16 6.66
CA ARG A 28 -60.88 14.53 7.30
C ARG A 28 -61.47 15.86 6.79
N HIS A 29 -60.73 16.59 5.96
CA HIS A 29 -61.10 17.92 5.49
C HIS A 29 -61.48 17.92 4.01
N TYR A 30 -62.19 18.97 3.58
CA TYR A 30 -62.59 19.15 2.18
C TYR A 30 -61.36 19.31 1.29
N ARG A 31 -61.32 18.58 0.17
CA ARG A 31 -60.20 18.60 -0.78
C ARG A 31 -60.56 19.43 -1.99
N GLU A 32 -59.64 20.32 -2.37
CA GLU A 32 -59.76 21.07 -3.62
C GLU A 32 -59.67 20.12 -4.82
N ALA A 33 -60.35 20.48 -5.91
CA ALA A 33 -60.30 19.68 -7.13
C ALA A 33 -58.86 19.68 -7.70
N GLY A 34 -58.26 18.51 -7.80
CA GLY A 34 -56.87 18.33 -8.26
C GLY A 34 -55.83 18.17 -7.14
N ASP A 35 -56.22 18.32 -5.88
CA ASP A 35 -55.34 18.02 -4.74
C ASP A 35 -54.97 16.53 -4.70
N ARG A 36 -53.65 16.25 -4.66
CA ARG A 36 -53.07 14.91 -4.59
C ARG A 36 -52.30 14.63 -3.31
N PHE A 37 -52.42 15.48 -2.29
CA PHE A 37 -51.71 15.31 -1.04
C PHE A 37 -51.99 13.95 -0.40
N VAL A 38 -53.26 13.60 -0.17
CA VAL A 38 -53.63 12.34 0.50
C VAL A 38 -53.17 11.08 -0.26
N PRO A 39 -53.38 10.92 -1.58
CA PRO A 39 -52.88 9.74 -2.28
C PRO A 39 -51.36 9.66 -2.27
N VAL A 40 -50.64 10.76 -2.52
CA VAL A 40 -49.17 10.76 -2.55
C VAL A 40 -48.57 10.51 -1.16
N MET A 41 -49.05 11.23 -0.15
CA MET A 41 -48.52 11.11 1.21
C MET A 41 -48.95 9.81 1.90
N GLY A 42 -50.09 9.24 1.51
CA GLY A 42 -50.50 7.92 1.96
C GLY A 42 -49.56 6.81 1.46
N ASP A 43 -49.23 6.82 0.17
CA ASP A 43 -48.25 5.88 -0.38
C ASP A 43 -46.87 6.08 0.26
N PHE A 44 -46.45 7.35 0.42
CA PHE A 44 -45.20 7.70 1.08
C PHE A 44 -45.11 7.17 2.50
N ILE A 45 -46.10 7.45 3.36
CA ILE A 45 -46.10 6.98 4.76
C ILE A 45 -46.06 5.46 4.84
N THR A 46 -46.77 4.75 3.96
CA THR A 46 -46.75 3.28 3.94
C THR A 46 -45.34 2.73 3.76
N VAL A 47 -44.61 3.26 2.78
CA VAL A 47 -43.23 2.84 2.50
C VAL A 47 -42.28 3.33 3.59
N ALA A 48 -42.36 4.60 3.96
CA ALA A 48 -41.44 5.24 4.87
C ALA A 48 -41.53 4.67 6.30
N SER A 49 -42.74 4.37 6.79
CA SER A 49 -42.94 3.77 8.11
C SER A 49 -42.40 2.33 8.16
N PHE A 50 -42.50 1.55 7.08
CA PHE A 50 -41.88 0.22 7.00
C PHE A 50 -40.34 0.32 7.01
N SER A 51 -39.76 1.15 6.14
CA SER A 51 -38.31 1.35 6.10
C SER A 51 -37.76 1.93 7.42
N PHE A 52 -38.52 2.78 8.09
CA PHE A 52 -38.12 3.33 9.38
C PHE A 52 -38.18 2.28 10.50
N SER A 53 -39.17 1.39 10.49
CA SER A 53 -39.23 0.27 11.44
C SER A 53 -38.00 -0.62 11.31
N GLU A 54 -37.59 -0.95 10.08
CA GLU A 54 -36.36 -1.72 9.84
C GLU A 54 -35.12 -0.99 10.36
N LEU A 55 -35.05 0.33 10.18
CA LEU A 55 -33.96 1.15 10.73
C LEU A 55 -33.95 1.16 12.27
N GLU A 56 -35.11 1.24 12.92
CA GLU A 56 -35.20 1.16 14.39
C GLU A 56 -34.73 -0.21 14.91
N ASP A 57 -35.11 -1.30 14.23
CA ASP A 57 -34.68 -2.65 14.56
C ASP A 57 -33.16 -2.82 14.42
N LEU A 58 -32.58 -2.36 13.31
CA LEU A 58 -31.13 -2.38 13.08
C LEU A 58 -30.36 -1.56 14.11
N LEU A 59 -30.86 -0.37 14.47
CA LEU A 59 -30.24 0.46 15.49
C LEU A 59 -30.31 -0.22 16.87
N SER A 60 -31.43 -0.85 17.21
CA SER A 60 -31.58 -1.61 18.44
C SER A 60 -30.61 -2.79 18.49
N GLU A 61 -30.51 -3.57 17.41
CA GLU A 61 -29.59 -4.69 17.30
C GLU A 61 -28.12 -4.23 17.41
N ALA A 62 -27.78 -3.10 16.79
CA ALA A 62 -26.44 -2.52 16.89
C ALA A 62 -26.08 -2.13 18.33
N ARG A 63 -27.01 -1.51 19.07
CA ARG A 63 -26.81 -1.20 20.51
C ARG A 63 -26.62 -2.45 21.34
N ASP A 64 -27.42 -3.48 21.11
CA ASP A 64 -27.32 -4.76 21.81
C ASP A 64 -25.98 -5.46 21.55
N LYS A 65 -25.53 -5.48 20.30
CA LYS A 65 -24.22 -6.03 19.93
C LYS A 65 -23.08 -5.22 20.58
N PHE A 66 -23.19 -3.89 20.59
CA PHE A 66 -22.21 -3.04 21.23
C PHE A 66 -22.12 -3.28 22.74
N SER A 67 -23.25 -3.35 23.45
CA SER A 67 -23.27 -3.67 24.89
C SER A 67 -22.69 -5.07 25.17
N LYS A 68 -23.02 -6.07 24.34
CA LYS A 68 -22.43 -7.41 24.46
C LYS A 68 -20.91 -7.39 24.27
N ALA A 69 -20.40 -6.61 23.30
CA ALA A 69 -18.97 -6.44 23.07
C ALA A 69 -18.29 -5.76 24.26
N MET A 70 -18.84 -4.65 24.77
CA MET A 70 -18.34 -3.95 25.96
C MET A 70 -18.20 -4.91 27.14
N LYS A 71 -19.26 -5.66 27.45
CA LYS A 71 -19.25 -6.69 28.52
C LYS A 71 -18.23 -7.78 28.29
N HIS A 72 -18.08 -8.24 27.05
CA HIS A 72 -17.12 -9.29 26.70
C HIS A 72 -15.68 -8.87 26.98
N PHE A 73 -15.34 -7.60 26.76
CA PHE A 73 -14.02 -7.03 27.04
C PHE A 73 -13.88 -6.44 28.45
N GLY A 74 -14.88 -6.64 29.32
CA GLY A 74 -14.82 -6.21 30.73
C GLY A 74 -15.10 -4.71 30.96
N GLU A 75 -15.62 -4.01 29.95
CA GLU A 75 -15.99 -2.60 30.07
C GLU A 75 -17.40 -2.41 30.65
N VAL A 76 -17.61 -1.25 31.28
CA VAL A 76 -18.91 -0.90 31.87
C VAL A 76 -19.81 -0.25 30.81
N ASP A 77 -21.03 -0.77 30.66
CA ASP A 77 -22.05 -0.19 29.78
C ASP A 77 -22.24 1.32 30.03
N GLY A 78 -22.29 2.10 28.95
CA GLY A 78 -22.55 3.55 29.01
C GLY A 78 -21.34 4.39 29.41
N ARG A 79 -20.19 3.78 29.75
CA ARG A 79 -18.96 4.52 30.09
C ARG A 79 -18.16 4.96 28.86
N MET A 80 -18.29 4.23 27.75
CA MET A 80 -17.49 4.41 26.54
C MET A 80 -18.41 4.46 25.31
N GLN A 81 -18.10 5.36 24.37
CA GLN A 81 -18.80 5.43 23.09
C GLN A 81 -18.18 4.46 22.08
N PRO A 82 -18.92 4.02 21.03
CA PRO A 82 -18.37 3.13 20.01
C PRO A 82 -17.11 3.68 19.34
N ASP A 83 -17.06 4.99 19.06
CA ASP A 83 -15.91 5.65 18.45
C ASP A 83 -14.63 5.48 19.31
N GLU A 84 -14.76 5.55 20.63
CA GLU A 84 -13.67 5.34 21.58
C GLU A 84 -13.30 3.86 21.69
N PHE A 85 -14.31 2.99 21.88
CA PHE A 85 -14.11 1.54 22.03
C PHE A 85 -13.44 0.92 20.81
N PHE A 86 -13.98 1.15 19.61
CA PHE A 86 -13.40 0.63 18.37
C PHE A 86 -12.09 1.32 18.00
N GLY A 87 -11.88 2.57 18.43
CA GLY A 87 -10.62 3.29 18.27
C GLY A 87 -9.43 2.60 18.97
N ILE A 88 -9.67 1.91 20.09
CA ILE A 88 -8.64 1.11 20.78
C ILE A 88 -8.16 -0.02 19.86
N PHE A 89 -9.09 -0.75 19.25
CA PHE A 89 -8.76 -1.86 18.34
C PHE A 89 -8.12 -1.37 17.05
N ASP A 90 -8.61 -0.27 16.48
CA ASP A 90 -8.04 0.33 15.27
C ASP A 90 -6.57 0.71 15.49
N THR A 91 -6.29 1.42 16.58
CA THR A 91 -4.92 1.78 16.99
C THR A 91 -4.04 0.54 17.19
N PHE A 92 -4.58 -0.49 17.86
CA PHE A 92 -3.86 -1.75 18.05
C PHE A 92 -3.55 -2.44 16.72
N LEU A 93 -4.52 -2.55 15.82
CA LEU A 93 -4.35 -3.21 14.52
C LEU A 93 -3.33 -2.48 13.64
N GLN A 94 -3.35 -1.14 13.66
CA GLN A 94 -2.33 -0.34 12.98
C GLN A 94 -0.94 -0.61 13.55
N SER A 95 -0.79 -0.50 14.87
CA SER A 95 0.50 -0.74 15.55
C SER A 95 1.01 -2.17 15.32
N PHE A 96 0.11 -3.15 15.32
CA PHE A 96 0.44 -4.55 15.06
C PHE A 96 0.91 -4.77 13.63
N SER A 97 0.26 -4.13 12.65
CA SER A 97 0.66 -4.19 11.25
C SER A 97 2.05 -3.57 11.04
N GLU A 98 2.33 -2.43 11.67
CA GLU A 98 3.63 -1.77 11.64
C GLU A 98 4.72 -2.66 12.25
N ALA A 99 4.49 -3.21 13.45
CA ALA A 99 5.44 -4.12 14.10
C ALA A 99 5.73 -5.36 13.24
N LYS A 100 4.72 -5.93 12.57
CA LYS A 100 4.91 -7.05 11.65
C LYS A 100 5.79 -6.65 10.46
N GLN A 101 5.57 -5.47 9.89
CA GLN A 101 6.37 -4.95 8.78
C GLN A 101 7.83 -4.70 9.21
N ASP A 102 8.03 -4.16 10.41
CA ASP A 102 9.37 -3.92 10.97
C ASP A 102 10.13 -5.21 11.20
N LEU A 103 9.48 -6.27 11.69
CA LEU A 103 10.09 -7.59 11.84
C LEU A 103 10.54 -8.16 10.49
N GLU A 104 9.72 -8.02 9.44
CA GLU A 104 10.11 -8.45 8.09
C GLU A 104 11.30 -7.65 7.55
N ASN A 105 11.31 -6.33 7.75
CA ASN A 105 12.39 -5.45 7.31
C ASN A 105 13.70 -5.78 8.03
N MET A 106 13.64 -6.02 9.35
CA MET A 106 14.79 -6.43 10.16
C MET A 106 15.33 -7.79 9.71
N ARG A 107 14.46 -8.75 9.38
CA ARG A 107 14.87 -10.04 8.82
C ARG A 107 15.61 -9.87 7.49
N LYS A 108 15.06 -9.11 6.55
CA LYS A 108 15.68 -8.84 5.25
C LYS A 108 17.05 -8.14 5.40
N LYS A 109 17.13 -7.14 6.27
CA LYS A 109 18.37 -6.42 6.54
C LYS A 109 19.46 -7.34 7.10
N LYS A 110 19.09 -8.22 8.04
CA LYS A 110 20.02 -9.20 8.62
C LYS A 110 20.53 -10.19 7.55
N GLU A 111 19.65 -10.68 6.68
CA GLU A 111 20.03 -11.57 5.57
C GLU A 111 20.97 -10.87 4.57
N GLU A 112 20.72 -9.60 4.25
CA GLU A 112 21.58 -8.79 3.38
C GLU A 112 22.96 -8.53 4.00
N GLU A 113 23.01 -8.17 5.28
CA GLU A 113 24.25 -7.96 6.02
C GLU A 113 25.08 -9.25 6.10
N GLU A 114 24.45 -10.40 6.36
CA GLU A 114 25.13 -11.69 6.37
C GLU A 114 25.67 -12.07 4.98
N ARG A 115 24.88 -11.84 3.92
CA ARG A 115 25.34 -12.06 2.54
C ARG A 115 26.53 -11.16 2.21
N ARG A 116 26.50 -9.88 2.62
CA ARG A 116 27.58 -8.93 2.41
C ARG A 116 28.85 -9.34 3.15
N ALA A 117 28.73 -9.74 4.42
CA ALA A 117 29.85 -10.23 5.22
C ALA A 117 30.49 -11.49 4.62
N ARG A 118 29.68 -12.43 4.11
CA ARG A 118 30.17 -13.63 3.40
C ARG A 118 30.95 -13.27 2.13
N MET A 119 30.44 -12.34 1.32
CA MET A 119 31.15 -11.89 0.11
C MET A 119 32.46 -11.16 0.44
N GLU A 120 32.47 -10.30 1.46
CA GLU A 120 33.68 -9.60 1.90
C GLU A 120 34.75 -10.57 2.43
N ALA A 121 34.35 -11.58 3.20
CA ALA A 121 35.23 -12.63 3.69
C ALA A 121 35.87 -13.43 2.54
N MET A 122 35.08 -13.84 1.53
CA MET A 122 35.59 -14.53 0.34
C MET A 122 36.60 -13.67 -0.43
N LEU A 123 36.30 -12.38 -0.63
CA LEU A 123 37.19 -11.47 -1.35
C LEU A 123 38.51 -11.24 -0.59
N LYS A 124 38.44 -11.17 0.74
CA LYS A 124 39.61 -11.03 1.61
C LYS A 124 40.50 -12.28 1.57
N GLU A 125 39.90 -13.47 1.63
CA GLU A 125 40.61 -14.74 1.52
C GLU A 125 41.29 -14.87 0.15
N GLN A 126 40.61 -14.47 -0.94
CA GLN A 126 41.19 -14.47 -2.29
C GLN A 126 42.41 -13.54 -2.38
N ARG A 127 42.31 -12.30 -1.88
CA ARG A 127 43.44 -11.35 -1.84
C ARG A 127 44.61 -11.87 -1.01
N GLU A 128 44.34 -12.58 0.09
CA GLU A 128 45.39 -13.17 0.91
C GLU A 128 46.08 -14.34 0.20
N LYS A 129 45.32 -15.21 -0.48
CA LYS A 129 45.88 -16.29 -1.32
C LYS A 129 46.76 -15.73 -2.43
N GLU A 130 46.30 -14.70 -3.15
CA GLU A 130 47.08 -14.02 -4.19
C GLU A 130 48.38 -13.42 -3.64
N ARG A 131 48.35 -12.80 -2.45
CA ARG A 131 49.55 -12.28 -1.78
C ARG A 131 50.52 -13.40 -1.38
N ARG A 132 50.02 -14.55 -0.89
CA ARG A 132 50.86 -15.70 -0.54
C ARG A 132 51.53 -16.31 -1.77
N LEU A 133 50.79 -16.48 -2.87
CA LEU A 133 51.31 -16.95 -4.17
C LEU A 133 52.42 -16.05 -4.72
N LYS A 134 52.21 -14.72 -4.72
CA LYS A 134 53.25 -13.76 -5.13
C LYS A 134 54.49 -13.79 -4.24
N LYS A 135 54.31 -13.98 -2.92
CA LYS A 135 55.44 -14.06 -1.98
C LYS A 135 56.22 -15.37 -2.11
N SER A 136 55.56 -16.48 -2.44
CA SER A 136 56.25 -17.74 -2.75
C SER A 136 57.00 -17.68 -4.08
N GLN A 137 56.46 -17.02 -5.11
CA GLN A 137 57.19 -16.77 -6.37
C GLN A 137 58.38 -15.81 -6.18
N ALA A 138 58.23 -14.76 -5.38
CA ALA A 138 59.33 -13.83 -5.09
C ALA A 138 60.45 -14.44 -4.22
N GLY A 139 60.18 -15.54 -3.51
CA GLY A 139 61.15 -16.30 -2.72
C GLY A 139 61.91 -17.37 -3.51
N SER A 140 61.46 -17.68 -4.74
CA SER A 140 62.15 -18.58 -5.67
C SER A 140 62.87 -17.76 -6.74
N THR A 141 63.88 -17.00 -6.32
CA THR A 141 64.88 -16.42 -7.24
C THR A 141 65.79 -17.52 -7.77
N SER A 142 65.27 -18.41 -8.63
CA SER A 142 66.09 -19.38 -9.37
C SER A 142 65.52 -19.82 -10.73
N GLU A 143 64.36 -19.35 -11.20
CA GLU A 143 63.89 -19.66 -12.56
C GLU A 143 63.14 -18.48 -13.21
N GLU A 144 63.89 -17.46 -13.63
CA GLU A 144 63.40 -16.31 -14.41
C GLU A 144 63.09 -16.68 -15.89
N GLY A 145 63.06 -17.98 -16.24
CA GLY A 145 62.97 -18.48 -17.60
C GLY A 145 61.58 -18.93 -18.09
N GLY A 146 60.57 -19.02 -17.21
CA GLY A 146 59.24 -19.56 -17.55
C GLY A 146 58.13 -18.52 -17.69
N GLU A 147 58.17 -17.41 -16.94
CA GLU A 147 57.06 -16.45 -16.89
C GLU A 147 56.88 -15.67 -18.21
N PHE A 148 57.98 -15.41 -18.92
CA PHE A 148 57.93 -14.81 -20.25
C PHE A 148 57.38 -15.79 -21.29
N ASP A 149 57.73 -17.08 -21.18
CA ASP A 149 57.26 -18.11 -22.12
C ASP A 149 55.79 -18.44 -21.92
N ASP A 150 55.28 -18.42 -20.68
CA ASP A 150 53.85 -18.53 -20.38
C ASP A 150 53.06 -17.33 -20.93
N LEU A 151 53.61 -16.11 -20.80
CA LEU A 151 52.99 -14.90 -21.34
C LEU A 151 52.98 -14.93 -22.89
N VAL A 152 54.08 -15.34 -23.51
CA VAL A 152 54.18 -15.50 -24.97
C VAL A 152 53.29 -16.63 -25.46
N SER A 153 53.18 -17.73 -24.72
CA SER A 153 52.32 -18.87 -25.03
C SER A 153 50.85 -18.49 -24.95
N ALA A 154 50.43 -17.71 -23.93
CA ALA A 154 49.07 -17.20 -23.83
C ALA A 154 48.72 -16.20 -24.95
N LEU A 155 49.67 -15.38 -25.38
CA LEU A 155 49.52 -14.46 -26.51
C LEU A 155 49.46 -15.21 -27.86
N ARG A 156 50.27 -16.26 -28.04
CA ARG A 156 50.27 -17.13 -29.24
C ARG A 156 49.03 -18.03 -29.31
N SER A 157 48.56 -18.56 -28.18
CA SER A 157 47.37 -19.41 -28.10
C SER A 157 46.07 -18.62 -28.24
N GLY A 158 46.11 -17.29 -28.09
CA GLY A 158 44.96 -16.40 -28.21
C GLY A 158 44.06 -16.38 -26.97
N GLU A 159 44.40 -17.13 -25.90
CA GLU A 159 43.56 -17.27 -24.70
C GLU A 159 43.36 -15.94 -23.94
N VAL A 160 44.32 -15.01 -24.07
CA VAL A 160 44.27 -13.65 -23.50
C VAL A 160 43.10 -12.83 -24.03
N PHE A 161 42.64 -13.10 -25.26
CA PHE A 161 41.57 -12.31 -25.90
C PHE A 161 40.18 -12.94 -25.76
N ASP A 162 40.08 -14.23 -25.38
CA ASP A 162 38.81 -14.96 -25.42
C ASP A 162 37.92 -14.75 -24.18
N LYS A 163 38.51 -14.50 -23.00
CA LYS A 163 37.77 -14.48 -21.73
C LYS A 163 36.93 -13.21 -21.48
N ASP A 164 37.23 -12.07 -22.12
CA ASP A 164 36.50 -10.80 -21.92
C ASP A 164 35.75 -10.27 -23.16
N LEU A 165 36.08 -10.71 -24.38
CA LEU A 165 35.36 -10.28 -25.58
C LEU A 165 33.92 -10.85 -25.65
N SER A 166 33.68 -12.00 -25.03
CA SER A 166 32.35 -12.60 -24.93
C SER A 166 31.39 -11.80 -24.02
N LYS A 167 31.93 -11.07 -23.03
CA LYS A 167 31.15 -10.20 -22.13
C LYS A 167 30.88 -8.83 -22.74
N LEU A 168 31.80 -8.28 -23.54
CA LEU A 168 31.56 -7.03 -24.29
C LEU A 168 30.52 -7.19 -25.41
N LYS A 169 30.44 -8.37 -26.05
CA LYS A 169 29.51 -8.62 -27.17
C LYS A 169 28.04 -8.82 -26.77
N ARG A 170 27.71 -9.08 -25.49
CA ARG A 170 26.30 -9.18 -25.05
C ARG A 170 25.62 -7.85 -24.73
N ASN A 171 26.36 -6.73 -24.66
CA ASN A 171 25.79 -5.41 -24.36
C ASN A 171 25.49 -4.52 -25.58
N ARG A 172 25.57 -5.06 -26.81
CA ARG A 172 25.15 -4.34 -28.03
C ARG A 172 23.96 -5.00 -28.71
N LYS A 173 22.87 -5.19 -27.97
CA LYS A 173 21.51 -5.11 -28.57
C LYS A 173 20.93 -3.75 -28.23
N ARG A 174 21.15 -2.81 -29.15
CA ARG A 174 20.39 -1.57 -29.25
C ARG A 174 18.91 -1.94 -29.31
N SER A 175 18.16 -1.44 -28.33
CA SER A 175 16.82 -0.91 -28.49
C SER A 175 16.76 -0.09 -29.78
N GLY A 176 16.17 -0.68 -30.81
CA GLY A 176 15.79 0.02 -32.04
C GLY A 176 14.28 0.19 -32.02
N ASN A 177 13.82 1.35 -31.59
CA ASN A 177 12.59 1.91 -32.14
C ASN A 177 12.63 3.44 -32.06
N GLN A 178 12.12 4.05 -33.13
CA GLN A 178 11.83 5.47 -33.36
C GLN A 178 12.97 6.34 -33.90
N ILE A 179 12.99 6.52 -35.23
CA ILE A 179 13.04 7.85 -35.87
C ILE A 179 12.17 7.79 -37.13
N LEU A 180 11.28 8.77 -37.29
CA LEU A 180 10.90 9.56 -38.46
C LEU A 180 9.61 10.28 -38.02
N ASP A 181 9.59 11.59 -37.80
CA ASP A 181 9.65 12.58 -38.86
C ASP A 181 10.11 13.96 -38.35
N THR A 182 10.55 14.72 -39.34
CA THR A 182 11.15 16.04 -39.45
C THR A 182 10.45 17.20 -38.74
N SER A 183 11.25 18.12 -38.19
CA SER A 183 11.04 19.58 -38.33
C SER A 183 12.28 20.34 -37.90
N ARG A 184 12.88 21.05 -38.88
CA ARG A 184 13.96 22.02 -38.70
C ARG A 184 13.31 23.37 -38.41
N GLU A 185 13.55 23.96 -37.25
CA GLU A 185 13.45 25.42 -37.12
C GLU A 185 14.56 25.96 -36.21
N ARG A 186 15.26 26.97 -36.72
CA ARG A 186 16.40 27.64 -36.08
C ARG A 186 15.87 28.69 -35.11
N ALA A 187 16.36 28.69 -33.87
CA ALA A 187 16.14 29.77 -32.92
C ALA A 187 16.90 31.02 -33.38
N VAL A 188 16.16 32.08 -33.71
CA VAL A 188 16.70 33.41 -33.98
C VAL A 188 16.88 34.13 -32.65
N THR A 189 18.11 34.52 -32.37
CA THR A 189 18.51 35.45 -31.32
C THR A 189 17.83 36.81 -31.53
N LYS A 190 17.12 37.32 -30.52
CA LYS A 190 16.91 38.76 -30.35
C LYS A 190 17.07 39.16 -28.88
N LEU A 191 18.13 39.92 -28.63
CA LEU A 191 18.18 40.93 -27.58
C LEU A 191 17.12 42.01 -27.87
N ASN A 192 16.53 42.57 -26.81
CA ASN A 192 16.54 44.03 -26.59
C ASN A 192 15.93 44.42 -25.24
N TYR A 193 16.69 45.31 -24.58
CA TYR A 193 16.38 46.35 -23.58
C TYR A 193 15.46 46.04 -22.39
#